data_AF-A0A078A4X5-F1
#
_entry.id   AF-A0A078A4X5-F1
#
_cell.length_a   1.000
_cell.length_b   1.000
_cell.length_c   1.000
_cell.angle_alpha   90.00
_cell.angle_beta   90.00
_cell.angle_gamma   90.00
#
_symmetry.space_group_name_H-M   'P 1'
#
loop_
_entity.id
_entity.type
_entity.pdbx_description
1 polymer ?
#
loop_
_entity_poly.entity_id
_entity_poly.type
_entity_poly.pdbx_seq_one_letter_code
_entity_poly.pdbx_strand_id
1 'polypeptide(L)'
;MNFYGGMYTFAFALLFGLYTAGRVTAYVFKKNKHILTFKVRLVFLFAFVIYLRSWYIEKILNSCSNWTKGLSLELDQSKEFCEFRVPQVCFAEIISDWQDFTRYFKNLQCENVPTFPEIFTEYYKTDKPFIALPLTKNFDYDSRNEYLIKEAVVYNATGYDTLEQAIKDGYEVILDTKNSNFINHIERNETLVEERKKLQPKDRGNLTDNLMLVFIDAFSRQRAHHKLPKTMEFFKERDHKEFFRLHAMHDRTVENMMLFLYGKTREDLSYGPAYPPYDENYLPDFENKLISLIEDFQSLGYITSYAADICETNLFGQKDRYKRFVKNTPADHESVGTTCDPHIYDFVGGKAQFQGFFSIFRHCLYQRDSFVFTFDYAKQFWKTYNQDKKVSIVVLMDGHEETGEVIQYVDEPLNQLLREVEQDNTTIILFSDHGLHIGGIRKIFGGVQRDVEMFNPFIMTQNLKGLKPEYQKNFDYNQQKLITHMEFRNFLKYWASGEYQERSLISKLPNDQENCDFIGFFCQCQNYETNLKSHSLE
;
A
#
# COMPACT_ATOMS: atom_id res chain seq x y z
N MET A 1 10.48 -2.47 -29.23
CA MET A 1 11.92 -2.63 -28.93
C MET A 1 12.12 -3.84 -28.00
N ASN A 2 13.04 -4.74 -28.32
CA ASN A 2 13.18 -6.08 -27.70
C ASN A 2 13.89 -6.03 -26.33
N PHE A 3 13.11 -5.99 -25.24
CA PHE A 3 13.60 -6.01 -23.84
C PHE A 3 14.28 -7.32 -23.41
N TYR A 4 14.10 -8.43 -24.16
CA TYR A 4 14.79 -9.69 -23.90
C TYR A 4 16.33 -9.56 -23.95
N GLY A 5 16.86 -8.53 -24.63
CA GLY A 5 18.29 -8.26 -24.65
C GLY A 5 18.88 -7.93 -23.27
N GLY A 6 18.11 -7.33 -22.36
CA GLY A 6 18.62 -6.83 -21.08
C GLY A 6 19.09 -7.94 -20.13
N MET A 7 18.27 -8.98 -19.96
CA MET A 7 18.57 -10.08 -19.03
C MET A 7 19.76 -10.93 -19.51
N TYR A 8 19.86 -11.23 -20.80
CA TYR A 8 21.02 -11.92 -21.36
C TYR A 8 22.28 -11.05 -21.34
N THR A 9 22.13 -9.73 -21.50
CA THR A 9 23.25 -8.78 -21.37
C THR A 9 23.74 -8.73 -19.92
N PHE A 10 22.85 -8.77 -18.93
CA PHE A 10 23.24 -8.83 -17.52
C PHE A 10 23.94 -10.15 -17.17
N ALA A 11 23.36 -11.29 -17.57
CA ALA A 11 23.99 -12.59 -17.36
C ALA A 11 25.36 -12.67 -18.04
N PHE A 12 25.49 -12.15 -19.26
CA PHE A 12 26.75 -12.06 -19.97
C PHE A 12 27.74 -11.13 -19.26
N ALA A 13 27.33 -9.94 -18.84
CA ALA A 13 28.18 -8.99 -18.14
C ALA A 13 28.66 -9.53 -16.78
N LEU A 14 27.81 -10.24 -16.04
CA LEU A 14 28.15 -10.90 -14.78
C LEU A 14 29.16 -12.03 -15.01
N LEU A 15 28.91 -12.93 -15.96
CA LEU A 15 29.81 -14.03 -16.29
C LEU A 15 31.15 -13.52 -16.83
N PHE A 16 31.12 -12.47 -17.66
CA PHE A 16 32.31 -11.80 -18.17
C PHE A 16 33.09 -11.09 -17.05
N GLY A 17 32.39 -10.46 -16.11
CA GLY A 17 32.97 -9.85 -14.92
C GLY A 17 33.66 -10.88 -14.03
N LEU A 18 33.01 -12.00 -13.72
CA LEU A 18 33.59 -13.12 -12.96
C LEU A 18 34.80 -13.73 -13.67
N TYR A 19 34.71 -13.94 -14.99
CA TYR A 19 35.82 -14.41 -15.80
C TYR A 19 37.00 -13.45 -15.75
N THR A 20 36.75 -12.16 -15.95
CA THR A 20 37.79 -11.10 -15.96
C THR A 20 38.44 -10.97 -14.59
N ALA A 21 37.65 -10.96 -13.51
CA ALA A 21 38.14 -10.97 -12.13
C ALA A 21 39.02 -12.19 -11.87
N GLY A 22 38.60 -13.37 -12.32
CA GLY A 22 39.40 -14.61 -12.24
C GLY A 22 40.72 -14.51 -13.01
N ARG A 23 40.72 -13.92 -14.21
CA ARG A 23 41.92 -13.73 -15.05
C ARG A 23 42.88 -12.69 -14.49
N VAL A 24 42.37 -11.56 -13.99
CA VAL A 24 43.17 -10.53 -13.32
C VAL A 24 43.79 -11.10 -12.06
N THR A 25 43.00 -11.81 -11.25
CA THR A 25 43.46 -12.50 -10.05
C THR A 25 44.58 -13.50 -10.39
N ALA A 26 44.36 -14.37 -11.37
CA ALA A 26 45.36 -15.33 -11.85
C ALA A 26 46.63 -14.64 -12.40
N TYR A 27 46.49 -13.51 -13.11
CA TYR A 27 47.61 -12.73 -13.64
C TYR A 27 48.43 -12.06 -12.53
N VAL A 28 47.76 -11.41 -11.56
CA VAL A 28 48.41 -10.83 -10.37
C VAL A 28 49.13 -11.91 -9.58
N PHE A 29 48.51 -13.08 -9.38
CA PHE A 29 49.14 -14.24 -8.74
C PHE A 29 50.35 -14.78 -9.51
N LYS A 30 50.29 -14.79 -10.85
CA LYS A 30 51.39 -15.25 -11.71
C LYS A 30 52.55 -14.26 -11.74
N LYS A 31 52.27 -12.95 -11.80
CA LYS A 31 53.27 -11.88 -11.89
C LYS A 31 53.97 -11.62 -10.56
N ASN A 32 53.26 -11.75 -9.44
CA ASN A 32 53.80 -11.55 -8.09
C ASN A 32 54.19 -12.86 -7.39
N LYS A 33 54.46 -13.94 -8.14
CA LYS A 33 54.74 -15.29 -7.59
C LYS A 33 55.94 -15.34 -6.64
N HIS A 34 56.89 -14.40 -6.77
CA HIS A 34 58.06 -14.25 -5.91
C HIS A 34 57.86 -13.29 -4.72
N ILE A 35 56.85 -12.41 -4.76
CA ILE A 35 56.53 -11.42 -3.72
C ILE A 35 55.44 -11.94 -2.78
N LEU A 36 54.44 -12.66 -3.30
CA LEU A 36 53.46 -13.40 -2.49
C LEU A 36 54.05 -14.76 -2.10
N THR A 37 54.84 -14.77 -1.03
CA THR A 37 55.26 -16.00 -0.36
C THR A 37 54.01 -16.82 0.03
N PHE A 38 54.18 -18.14 0.18
CA PHE A 38 53.09 -19.04 0.63
C PHE A 38 52.37 -18.52 1.89
N LYS A 39 53.10 -17.87 2.80
CA LYS A 39 52.55 -17.23 4.01
C LYS A 39 51.55 -16.12 3.70
N VAL A 40 51.84 -15.26 2.73
CA VAL A 40 50.93 -14.16 2.33
C VAL A 40 49.65 -14.72 1.70
N ARG A 41 49.73 -15.82 0.95
CA ARG A 41 48.54 -16.50 0.38
C ARG A 41 47.63 -17.08 1.46
N LEU A 42 48.23 -17.70 2.48
CA LEU A 42 47.48 -18.21 3.64
C LEU A 42 46.80 -17.08 4.40
N VAL A 43 47.46 -15.92 4.57
CA VAL A 43 46.86 -14.74 5.22
C VAL A 43 45.67 -14.22 4.42
N PHE A 44 45.78 -14.08 3.10
CA PHE A 44 44.64 -13.64 2.26
C PHE A 44 43.50 -14.64 2.26
N LEU A 45 43.78 -15.95 2.15
CA LEU A 45 42.75 -16.99 2.23
C LEU A 45 42.05 -16.96 3.60
N PHE A 46 42.81 -16.84 4.68
CA PHE A 46 42.26 -16.75 6.03
C PHE A 46 41.41 -15.49 6.21
N ALA A 47 41.88 -14.33 5.75
CA ALA A 47 41.11 -13.08 5.76
C ALA A 47 39.83 -13.19 4.92
N PHE A 48 39.89 -13.82 3.75
CA PHE A 48 38.73 -14.06 2.89
C PHE A 48 37.72 -15.00 3.55
N VAL A 49 38.17 -16.08 4.20
CA VAL A 49 37.29 -16.99 4.96
C VAL A 49 36.64 -16.27 6.16
N ILE A 50 37.39 -15.44 6.89
CA ILE A 50 36.83 -14.60 7.96
C ILE A 50 35.78 -13.65 7.40
N TYR A 51 36.08 -12.98 6.29
CA TYR A 51 35.14 -12.08 5.63
C TYR A 51 33.87 -12.82 5.21
N LEU A 52 33.98 -13.96 4.53
CA LEU A 52 32.84 -14.78 4.12
C LEU A 52 32.02 -15.27 5.32
N ARG A 53 32.68 -15.66 6.41
CA ARG A 53 32.00 -16.06 7.64
C ARG A 53 31.26 -14.88 8.28
N SER A 54 31.90 -13.71 8.38
CA SER A 54 31.28 -12.49 8.91
C SER A 54 30.08 -12.10 8.06
N TRP A 55 30.24 -12.09 6.74
CA TRP A 55 29.18 -11.82 5.78
C TRP A 55 28.03 -12.84 5.90
N TYR A 56 28.33 -14.14 6.01
CA TYR A 56 27.32 -15.18 6.20
C TYR A 56 26.53 -14.99 7.51
N ILE A 57 27.21 -14.66 8.61
CA ILE A 57 26.55 -14.41 9.90
C ILE A 57 25.67 -13.16 9.80
N GLU A 58 26.23 -12.03 9.35
CA GLU A 58 25.53 -10.74 9.32
C GLU A 58 24.39 -10.70 8.30
N LYS A 59 24.59 -11.28 7.12
CA LYS A 59 23.61 -11.21 6.03
C LYS A 59 22.66 -12.39 6.00
N ILE A 60 23.09 -13.61 6.34
CA ILE A 60 22.23 -14.80 6.23
C ILE A 60 21.65 -15.18 7.58
N LEU A 61 22.47 -15.45 8.59
CA LEU A 61 21.96 -15.90 9.89
C LEU A 61 21.18 -14.81 10.64
N ASN A 62 21.59 -13.55 10.49
CA ASN A 62 20.93 -12.41 11.13
C ASN A 62 19.88 -11.73 10.22
N SER A 63 19.58 -12.29 9.04
CA SER A 63 18.61 -11.73 8.09
C SER A 63 17.24 -11.51 8.71
N CYS A 64 16.81 -12.38 9.63
CA CYS A 64 15.52 -12.30 10.31
C CYS A 64 15.57 -11.64 11.70
N SER A 65 16.68 -11.01 12.09
CA SER A 65 16.87 -10.51 13.47
C SER A 65 15.88 -9.42 13.92
N ASN A 66 15.14 -8.81 13.00
CA ASN A 66 14.13 -7.80 13.29
C ASN A 66 12.69 -8.32 13.18
N TRP A 67 12.49 -9.61 12.88
CA TRP A 67 11.16 -10.16 12.60
C TRP A 67 10.17 -9.99 13.77
N THR A 68 10.66 -10.17 14.99
CA THR A 68 9.89 -10.06 16.23
C THR A 68 9.88 -8.65 16.80
N LYS A 69 10.71 -7.73 16.28
CA LYS A 69 10.79 -6.37 16.81
C LYS A 69 9.69 -5.51 16.22
N GLY A 70 9.04 -4.71 17.05
CA GLY A 70 8.14 -3.65 16.63
C GLY A 70 8.73 -2.27 16.84
N LEU A 71 7.86 -1.26 16.82
CA LEU A 71 8.21 0.13 17.02
C LEU A 71 8.66 0.37 18.47
N SER A 72 7.91 -0.13 19.45
CA SER A 72 8.22 -0.04 20.90
C SER A 72 8.10 -1.34 21.69
N LEU A 73 7.53 -2.38 21.09
CA LEU A 73 7.31 -3.68 21.72
C LEU A 73 7.99 -4.79 20.92
N GLU A 74 8.04 -5.98 21.49
CA GLU A 74 8.39 -7.20 20.78
C GLU A 74 7.17 -8.11 20.64
N LEU A 75 7.18 -8.94 19.60
CA LEU A 75 6.18 -9.97 19.35
C LEU A 75 6.23 -11.00 20.49
N ASP A 76 5.15 -11.10 21.25
CA ASP A 76 5.03 -12.05 22.35
C ASP A 76 4.68 -13.45 21.81
N GLN A 77 5.66 -14.36 21.77
CA GLN A 77 5.46 -15.75 21.30
C GLN A 77 5.03 -16.72 22.43
N SER A 78 4.41 -16.21 23.50
CA SER A 78 3.81 -17.06 24.53
C SER A 78 2.55 -17.78 24.02
N LYS A 79 2.14 -18.84 24.71
CA LYS A 79 0.96 -19.65 24.37
C LYS A 79 -0.38 -18.92 24.51
N GLU A 80 -0.37 -17.70 25.07
CA GLU A 80 -1.57 -16.86 25.22
C GLU A 80 -2.03 -16.27 23.88
N PHE A 81 -1.10 -16.05 22.95
CA PHE A 81 -1.35 -15.45 21.65
C PHE A 81 -1.13 -16.46 20.53
N CYS A 82 -1.58 -16.10 19.33
CA CYS A 82 -1.27 -16.80 18.09
C CYS A 82 0.25 -16.86 17.87
N GLU A 83 0.80 -18.06 17.73
CA GLU A 83 2.22 -18.26 17.45
C GLU A 83 2.46 -18.18 15.93
N PHE A 84 3.26 -17.21 15.48
CA PHE A 84 3.67 -17.13 14.08
C PHE A 84 5.03 -17.80 13.89
N ARG A 85 5.14 -18.56 12.78
CA ARG A 85 6.39 -19.18 12.38
C ARG A 85 7.41 -18.11 11.98
N VAL A 86 8.42 -17.90 12.81
CA VAL A 86 9.53 -17.00 12.46
C VAL A 86 10.46 -17.71 11.47
N PRO A 87 10.73 -17.16 10.28
CA PRO A 87 11.72 -17.72 9.36
C PRO A 87 13.12 -17.70 9.98
N GLN A 88 13.91 -18.72 9.71
CA GLN A 88 15.32 -18.76 10.14
C GLN A 88 16.23 -17.94 9.23
N VAL A 89 15.86 -17.84 7.95
CA VAL A 89 16.57 -17.10 6.91
C VAL A 89 15.53 -16.30 6.13
N CYS A 90 15.79 -15.02 6.00
CA CYS A 90 14.91 -14.05 5.36
C CYS A 90 15.52 -13.68 4.02
N PHE A 91 15.20 -14.50 3.02
CA PHE A 91 15.74 -14.39 1.68
C PHE A 91 15.45 -13.04 1.04
N ALA A 92 14.28 -12.48 1.32
CA ALA A 92 13.82 -11.22 0.77
C ALA A 92 14.63 -9.99 1.27
N GLU A 93 15.24 -10.10 2.45
CA GLU A 93 16.15 -9.12 3.05
C GLU A 93 17.58 -9.35 2.54
N ILE A 94 17.97 -10.61 2.33
CA ILE A 94 19.29 -10.97 1.76
C ILE A 94 19.48 -10.37 0.37
N ILE A 95 18.44 -10.47 -0.47
CA ILE A 95 18.46 -9.97 -1.86
C ILE A 95 17.91 -8.55 -1.99
N SER A 96 17.58 -7.89 -0.87
CA SER A 96 17.08 -6.52 -0.89
C SER A 96 18.01 -5.63 -1.71
N ASP A 97 17.42 -4.75 -2.51
CA ASP A 97 18.07 -3.78 -3.39
C ASP A 97 18.77 -4.40 -4.62
N TRP A 98 18.93 -5.72 -4.69
CA TRP A 98 19.51 -6.36 -5.88
C TRP A 98 18.55 -6.31 -7.08
N GLN A 99 17.24 -6.30 -6.79
CA GLN A 99 16.19 -6.21 -7.79
C GLN A 99 15.70 -4.78 -8.02
N ASP A 100 16.34 -3.77 -7.41
CA ASP A 100 16.04 -2.36 -7.64
C ASP A 100 16.66 -1.90 -8.97
N PHE A 101 16.05 -2.33 -10.07
CA PHE A 101 16.54 -2.04 -11.42
C PHE A 101 16.58 -0.54 -11.69
N THR A 102 15.65 0.22 -11.11
CA THR A 102 15.60 1.67 -11.29
C THR A 102 16.86 2.37 -10.82
N ARG A 103 17.47 1.89 -9.73
CA ARG A 103 18.74 2.43 -9.23
C ARG A 103 19.91 2.25 -10.20
N TYR A 104 19.89 1.20 -11.03
CA TYR A 104 21.00 0.87 -11.93
C TYR A 104 20.88 1.48 -13.32
N PHE A 105 19.67 1.80 -13.77
CA PHE A 105 19.42 2.30 -15.13
C PHE A 105 18.94 3.74 -15.10
N LYS A 106 19.80 4.66 -15.56
CA LYS A 106 19.51 6.10 -15.60
C LYS A 106 18.18 6.41 -16.32
N ASN A 107 17.87 5.72 -17.42
CA ASN A 107 16.64 5.90 -18.19
C ASN A 107 15.36 5.39 -17.49
N LEU A 108 15.47 4.75 -16.33
CA LEU A 108 14.35 4.35 -15.49
C LEU A 108 14.16 5.29 -14.29
N GLN A 109 15.10 6.21 -14.04
CA GLN A 109 14.95 7.24 -13.03
C GLN A 109 13.98 8.31 -13.55
N CYS A 110 13.04 8.75 -12.70
CA CYS A 110 11.92 9.56 -13.15
C CYS A 110 12.38 10.84 -13.86
N GLU A 111 13.42 11.52 -13.38
CA GLU A 111 13.97 12.73 -14.00
C GLU A 111 14.48 12.54 -15.44
N ASN A 112 14.66 11.30 -15.90
CA ASN A 112 15.10 10.96 -17.25
C ASN A 112 13.99 10.30 -18.11
N VAL A 113 12.79 10.06 -17.56
CA VAL A 113 11.67 9.50 -18.31
C VAL A 113 11.05 10.62 -19.16
N PRO A 114 11.08 10.52 -20.49
CA PRO A 114 10.56 11.56 -21.36
C PRO A 114 9.03 11.67 -21.25
N THR A 115 8.53 12.90 -21.36
CA THR A 115 7.11 13.17 -21.61
C THR A 115 6.92 13.38 -23.12
N PHE A 116 5.88 12.78 -23.70
CA PHE A 116 5.62 12.85 -25.14
C PHE A 116 4.39 13.72 -25.39
N PRO A 117 4.56 14.98 -25.83
CA PRO A 117 3.43 15.90 -26.00
C PRO A 117 2.35 15.37 -26.94
N GLU A 118 2.71 14.50 -27.89
CA GLU A 118 1.80 13.89 -28.84
C GLU A 118 0.73 13.03 -28.14
N ILE A 119 1.07 12.42 -27.01
CA ILE A 119 0.14 11.61 -26.21
C ILE A 119 -1.01 12.47 -25.67
N PHE A 120 -0.77 13.74 -25.33
CA PHE A 120 -1.84 14.62 -24.85
C PHE A 120 -2.94 14.79 -25.89
N THR A 121 -2.56 15.15 -27.11
CA THR A 121 -3.52 15.35 -28.20
C THR A 121 -4.13 14.03 -28.66
N GLU A 122 -3.36 12.94 -28.68
CA GLU A 122 -3.84 11.62 -29.08
C GLU A 122 -4.93 11.11 -28.13
N TYR A 123 -4.72 11.18 -26.82
CA TYR A 123 -5.63 10.57 -25.85
C TYR A 123 -6.70 11.54 -25.36
N TYR A 124 -6.33 12.75 -24.90
CA TYR A 124 -7.29 13.73 -24.38
C TYR A 124 -8.04 14.53 -25.47
N LYS A 125 -7.73 14.30 -26.75
CA LYS A 125 -8.42 14.92 -27.91
C LYS A 125 -8.43 16.45 -27.89
N THR A 126 -7.37 17.06 -27.36
CA THR A 126 -7.22 18.52 -27.25
C THR A 126 -5.75 18.94 -27.40
N ASP A 127 -5.52 20.13 -27.95
CA ASP A 127 -4.22 20.80 -28.07
C ASP A 127 -4.06 21.98 -27.09
N LYS A 128 -5.02 22.15 -26.19
CA LYS A 128 -5.07 23.24 -25.23
C LYS A 128 -3.95 23.12 -24.19
N PRO A 129 -3.40 24.25 -23.70
CA PRO A 129 -2.29 24.25 -22.76
C PRO A 129 -2.64 23.63 -21.40
N PHE A 130 -3.91 23.71 -21.00
CA PHE A 130 -4.40 23.11 -19.76
C PHE A 130 -5.45 22.04 -20.06
N ILE A 131 -5.34 20.88 -19.40
CA ILE A 131 -6.31 19.79 -19.51
C ILE A 131 -6.84 19.50 -18.12
N ALA A 132 -8.12 19.78 -17.89
CA ALA A 132 -8.75 19.52 -16.61
C ALA A 132 -9.30 18.08 -16.57
N LEU A 133 -8.90 17.32 -15.56
CA LEU A 133 -9.36 15.95 -15.37
C LEU A 133 -10.74 15.96 -14.70
N PRO A 134 -11.69 15.13 -15.15
CA PRO A 134 -13.04 15.13 -14.61
C PRO A 134 -13.06 14.71 -13.14
N LEU A 135 -14.01 15.27 -12.39
CA LEU A 135 -14.27 14.86 -11.00
C LEU A 135 -14.95 13.48 -11.00
N THR A 136 -14.20 12.43 -10.66
CA THR A 136 -14.70 11.04 -10.68
C THR A 136 -15.86 10.80 -9.72
N LYS A 137 -16.03 11.64 -8.69
CA LYS A 137 -17.22 11.62 -7.82
C LYS A 137 -18.54 11.86 -8.57
N ASN A 138 -18.49 12.45 -9.76
CA ASN A 138 -19.65 12.71 -10.61
C ASN A 138 -19.91 11.58 -11.63
N PHE A 139 -19.05 10.57 -11.69
CA PHE A 139 -19.23 9.43 -12.58
C PHE A 139 -20.35 8.51 -12.07
N ASP A 140 -21.08 7.91 -13.00
CA ASP A 140 -22.00 6.83 -12.67
C ASP A 140 -21.26 5.56 -12.25
N TYR A 141 -22.00 4.56 -11.79
CA TYR A 141 -21.41 3.32 -11.30
C TYR A 141 -20.54 2.62 -12.36
N ASP A 142 -20.96 2.64 -13.61
CA ASP A 142 -20.30 1.92 -14.69
C ASP A 142 -19.01 2.64 -15.12
N SER A 143 -19.03 3.97 -15.16
CA SER A 143 -17.84 4.80 -15.43
C SER A 143 -16.82 4.76 -14.28
N ARG A 144 -17.24 4.38 -13.07
CA ARG A 144 -16.34 4.16 -11.91
C ARG A 144 -15.71 2.76 -11.87
N ASN A 145 -16.14 1.85 -12.75
CA ASN A 145 -15.64 0.48 -12.85
C ASN A 145 -14.14 0.43 -13.19
N GLU A 146 -13.39 -0.52 -12.60
CA GLU A 146 -11.94 -0.69 -12.79
C GLU A 146 -11.50 -0.82 -14.27
N TYR A 147 -12.39 -1.33 -15.13
CA TYR A 147 -12.15 -1.52 -16.55
C TYR A 147 -12.50 -0.32 -17.42
N LEU A 148 -13.35 0.60 -16.93
CA LEU A 148 -13.89 1.72 -17.71
C LEU A 148 -13.41 3.08 -17.22
N ILE A 149 -12.95 3.18 -15.97
CA ILE A 149 -12.58 4.46 -15.36
C ILE A 149 -11.45 5.18 -16.10
N LYS A 150 -10.51 4.44 -16.68
CA LYS A 150 -9.37 5.01 -17.42
C LYS A 150 -9.86 5.76 -18.65
N GLU A 151 -10.64 5.08 -19.48
CA GLU A 151 -11.30 5.63 -20.64
C GLU A 151 -12.24 6.77 -20.24
N ALA A 152 -13.03 6.60 -19.18
CA ALA A 152 -13.94 7.62 -18.70
C ALA A 152 -13.21 8.91 -18.26
N VAL A 153 -12.08 8.80 -17.57
CA VAL A 153 -11.25 9.96 -17.20
C VAL A 153 -10.70 10.66 -18.43
N VAL A 154 -10.10 9.91 -19.36
CA VAL A 154 -9.48 10.47 -20.57
C VAL A 154 -10.52 11.12 -21.49
N TYR A 155 -11.67 10.45 -21.73
CA TYR A 155 -12.70 10.94 -22.64
C TYR A 155 -13.54 12.09 -22.09
N ASN A 156 -13.63 12.24 -20.76
CA ASN A 156 -14.32 13.36 -20.14
C ASN A 156 -13.37 14.49 -19.70
N ALA A 157 -12.06 14.38 -19.98
CA ALA A 157 -11.13 15.48 -19.79
C ALA A 157 -11.46 16.66 -20.70
N THR A 158 -11.25 17.88 -20.21
CA THR A 158 -11.63 19.11 -20.92
C THR A 158 -10.43 20.04 -21.09
N GLY A 159 -10.20 20.52 -22.32
CA GLY A 159 -9.11 21.45 -22.63
C GLY A 159 -9.48 22.91 -22.37
N TYR A 160 -8.55 23.68 -21.81
CA TYR A 160 -8.70 25.11 -21.48
C TYR A 160 -7.52 25.94 -21.97
N ASP A 161 -7.81 27.16 -22.44
CA ASP A 161 -6.77 28.13 -22.84
C ASP A 161 -6.01 28.73 -21.65
N THR A 162 -6.66 28.78 -20.47
CA THR A 162 -6.10 29.39 -19.25
C THR A 162 -6.43 28.54 -18.02
N LEU A 163 -5.50 28.46 -17.07
CA LEU A 163 -5.70 27.76 -15.78
C LEU A 163 -6.88 28.33 -14.99
N GLU A 164 -7.05 29.66 -15.00
CA GLU A 164 -8.09 30.36 -14.24
C GLU A 164 -9.49 29.94 -14.68
N GLN A 165 -9.68 29.68 -15.98
CA GLN A 165 -10.97 29.21 -16.50
C GLN A 165 -11.26 27.78 -16.06
N ALA A 166 -10.27 26.88 -16.09
CA ALA A 166 -10.43 25.50 -15.60
C ALA A 166 -10.79 25.47 -14.11
N ILE A 167 -10.12 26.30 -13.29
CA ILE A 167 -10.42 26.46 -11.86
C ILE A 167 -11.84 27.00 -11.67
N LYS A 168 -12.21 28.06 -12.39
CA LYS A 168 -13.55 28.67 -12.31
C LYS A 168 -14.67 27.70 -12.66
N ASP A 169 -14.41 26.74 -13.55
CA ASP A 169 -15.36 25.71 -13.95
C ASP A 169 -15.39 24.53 -12.96
N GLY A 170 -14.68 24.64 -11.83
CA GLY A 170 -14.80 23.75 -10.67
C GLY A 170 -13.93 22.50 -10.73
N TYR A 171 -12.92 22.47 -11.59
CA TYR A 171 -12.01 21.32 -11.69
C TYR A 171 -10.92 21.37 -10.60
N GLU A 172 -10.68 20.24 -9.97
CA GLU A 172 -9.74 20.13 -8.85
C GLU A 172 -8.33 19.68 -9.29
N VAL A 173 -8.20 19.02 -10.44
CA VAL A 173 -6.92 18.53 -10.98
C VAL A 173 -6.77 18.98 -12.43
N ILE A 174 -5.76 19.82 -12.69
CA ILE A 174 -5.48 20.38 -14.02
C ILE A 174 -4.05 20.03 -14.45
N LEU A 175 -3.91 19.38 -15.59
CA LEU A 175 -2.63 19.16 -16.25
C LEU A 175 -2.18 20.42 -17.00
N ASP A 176 -1.00 20.93 -16.67
CA ASP A 176 -0.26 21.88 -17.50
C ASP A 176 0.59 21.09 -18.51
N THR A 177 0.15 21.06 -19.76
CA THR A 177 0.78 20.28 -20.84
C THR A 177 2.15 20.82 -21.24
N LYS A 178 2.41 22.11 -21.01
CA LYS A 178 3.67 22.75 -21.39
C LYS A 178 4.77 22.44 -20.38
N ASN A 179 4.41 22.46 -19.10
CA ASN A 179 5.32 22.18 -18.01
C ASN A 179 5.32 20.71 -17.59
N SER A 180 4.42 19.89 -18.16
CA SER A 180 4.20 18.49 -17.79
C SER A 180 4.02 18.37 -16.28
N ASN A 181 2.96 18.95 -15.73
CA ASN A 181 2.75 18.89 -14.29
C ASN A 181 1.26 19.02 -13.96
N PHE A 182 0.81 18.27 -12.96
CA PHE A 182 -0.52 18.49 -12.40
C PHE A 182 -0.52 19.64 -11.40
N ILE A 183 -1.52 20.50 -11.54
CA ILE A 183 -1.86 21.60 -10.66
C ILE A 183 -3.15 21.18 -9.96
N ASN A 184 -3.04 20.97 -8.65
CA ASN A 184 -4.21 20.70 -7.82
C ASN A 184 -4.81 22.04 -7.35
N HIS A 185 -6.13 22.17 -7.42
CA HIS A 185 -6.90 23.30 -6.91
C HIS A 185 -8.21 22.85 -6.25
N ILE A 186 -8.15 22.49 -4.96
CA ILE A 186 -9.36 22.19 -4.18
C ILE A 186 -9.94 23.48 -3.61
N GLU A 187 -11.05 23.93 -4.20
CA GLU A 187 -11.85 25.03 -3.68
C GLU A 187 -12.66 24.58 -2.45
N ARG A 188 -12.72 25.46 -1.45
CA ARG A 188 -13.50 25.21 -0.24
C ARG A 188 -15.00 25.30 -0.54
N ASN A 189 -15.72 24.20 -0.32
CA ASN A 189 -17.17 24.18 -0.48
C ASN A 189 -17.88 24.51 0.85
N GLU A 190 -18.31 25.77 1.04
CA GLU A 190 -19.00 26.21 2.26
C GLU A 190 -20.36 25.53 2.47
N THR A 191 -21.07 25.18 1.39
CA THR A 191 -22.34 24.45 1.50
C THR A 191 -22.09 23.06 2.10
N LEU A 192 -21.09 22.33 1.58
CA LEU A 192 -20.68 21.04 2.10
C LEU A 192 -20.28 21.14 3.58
N VAL A 193 -19.49 22.15 3.94
CA VAL A 193 -19.07 22.39 5.33
C VAL A 193 -20.28 22.55 6.25
N GLU A 194 -21.25 23.38 5.88
CA GLU A 194 -22.44 23.62 6.69
C GLU A 194 -23.38 22.41 6.75
N GLU A 195 -23.45 21.60 5.68
CA GLU A 195 -24.15 20.32 5.67
C GLU A 195 -23.49 19.32 6.63
N ARG A 196 -22.16 19.15 6.54
CA ARG A 196 -21.40 18.23 7.37
C ARG A 196 -21.47 18.63 8.85
N LYS A 197 -21.35 19.91 9.19
CA LYS A 197 -21.49 20.41 10.58
C LYS A 197 -22.83 20.02 11.23
N LYS A 198 -23.93 20.03 10.48
CA LYS A 198 -25.27 19.67 11.00
C LYS A 198 -25.41 18.19 11.35
N LEU A 199 -24.61 17.33 10.72
CA LEU A 199 -24.64 15.88 10.93
C LEU A 199 -23.75 15.41 12.09
N GLN A 200 -22.87 16.28 12.60
CA GLN A 200 -21.89 15.88 13.60
C GLN A 200 -22.58 15.41 14.90
N PRO A 201 -22.14 14.27 15.48
CA PRO A 201 -22.68 13.80 16.75
C PRO A 201 -22.40 14.82 17.85
N LYS A 202 -23.36 14.96 18.78
CA LYS A 202 -23.30 15.95 19.87
C LYS A 202 -22.21 15.68 20.89
N ASP A 203 -21.86 14.41 21.10
CA ASP A 203 -20.82 13.98 22.02
C ASP A 203 -20.05 12.79 21.42
N ARG A 204 -18.73 12.92 21.37
CA ARG A 204 -17.78 11.87 20.96
C ARG A 204 -16.60 11.80 21.94
N GLY A 205 -16.79 12.32 23.15
CA GLY A 205 -15.71 12.55 24.10
C GLY A 205 -14.61 13.45 23.55
N ASN A 206 -13.39 13.19 23.98
CA ASN A 206 -12.20 13.96 23.60
C ASN A 206 -11.44 13.33 22.42
N LEU A 207 -12.12 12.54 21.57
CA LEU A 207 -11.51 11.94 20.38
C LEU A 207 -11.05 13.04 19.41
N THR A 208 -10.04 12.71 18.61
CA THR A 208 -9.50 13.59 17.57
C THR A 208 -10.55 13.85 16.48
N ASP A 209 -10.40 14.99 15.80
CA ASP A 209 -11.36 15.49 14.81
C ASP A 209 -10.97 15.16 13.37
N ASN A 210 -9.67 14.89 13.12
CA ASN A 210 -9.15 14.57 11.80
C ASN A 210 -8.54 13.18 11.77
N LEU A 211 -8.68 12.49 10.64
CA LEU A 211 -8.06 11.19 10.39
C LEU A 211 -7.37 11.18 9.03
N MET A 212 -6.08 10.85 9.03
CA MET A 212 -5.38 10.46 7.81
C MET A 212 -5.15 8.95 7.83
N LEU A 213 -5.78 8.26 6.89
CA LEU A 213 -5.54 6.86 6.58
C LEU A 213 -4.58 6.78 5.40
N VAL A 214 -3.42 6.17 5.59
CA VAL A 214 -2.50 5.84 4.50
C VAL A 214 -2.53 4.33 4.32
N PHE A 215 -3.07 3.90 3.18
CA PHE A 215 -3.18 2.52 2.76
C PHE A 215 -2.05 2.19 1.80
N ILE A 216 -1.26 1.15 2.09
CA ILE A 216 -0.26 0.60 1.19
C ILE A 216 -0.69 -0.82 0.81
N ASP A 217 -0.89 -1.05 -0.47
CA ASP A 217 -1.35 -2.34 -0.99
C ASP A 217 -0.20 -3.37 -1.07
N ALA A 218 -0.51 -4.63 -0.75
CA ALA A 218 0.39 -5.78 -0.83
C ALA A 218 1.70 -5.67 -0.02
N PHE A 219 1.65 -5.04 1.14
CA PHE A 219 2.83 -4.74 1.94
C PHE A 219 2.76 -5.35 3.35
N SER A 220 3.69 -6.25 3.67
CA SER A 220 3.73 -6.93 4.96
C SER A 220 4.33 -6.04 6.07
N ARG A 221 4.02 -6.37 7.32
CA ARG A 221 4.59 -5.69 8.49
C ARG A 221 6.11 -5.68 8.48
N GLN A 222 6.72 -6.83 8.19
CA GLN A 222 8.17 -6.98 8.17
C GLN A 222 8.82 -6.08 7.12
N ARG A 223 8.18 -5.98 5.95
CA ARG A 223 8.66 -5.11 4.87
C ARG A 223 8.48 -3.64 5.20
N ALA A 224 7.44 -3.24 5.93
CA ALA A 224 7.31 -1.87 6.42
C ALA A 224 8.51 -1.46 7.30
N HIS A 225 8.92 -2.31 8.24
CA HIS A 225 10.10 -2.04 9.08
C HIS A 225 11.41 -1.99 8.30
N HIS A 226 11.51 -2.75 7.20
CA HIS A 226 12.74 -2.84 6.41
C HIS A 226 12.85 -1.76 5.32
N LYS A 227 11.75 -1.47 4.61
CA LYS A 227 11.71 -0.60 3.43
C LYS A 227 11.24 0.82 3.69
N LEU A 228 10.59 1.07 4.84
CA LEU A 228 10.14 2.42 5.23
C LEU A 228 10.78 2.90 6.56
N PRO A 229 12.11 2.85 6.72
CA PRO A 229 12.75 3.14 8.01
C PRO A 229 12.46 4.54 8.56
N LYS A 230 12.36 5.57 7.71
CA LYS A 230 12.07 6.95 8.17
C LYS A 230 10.62 7.12 8.56
N THR A 231 9.72 6.46 7.85
CA THR A 231 8.30 6.38 8.23
C THR A 231 8.15 5.65 9.57
N MET A 232 8.89 4.56 9.80
CA MET A 232 8.89 3.90 11.11
C MET A 232 9.45 4.79 12.22
N GLU A 233 10.50 5.56 11.92
CA GLU A 233 11.06 6.56 12.85
C GLU A 233 10.03 7.63 13.21
N PHE A 234 9.26 8.14 12.23
CA PHE A 234 8.15 9.05 12.48
C PHE A 234 7.18 8.50 13.55
N PHE A 235 6.72 7.27 13.42
CA PHE A 235 5.83 6.67 14.42
C PHE A 235 6.55 6.47 15.77
N LYS A 236 7.80 5.97 15.77
CA LYS A 236 8.58 5.71 16.99
C LYS A 236 8.77 6.94 17.88
N GLU A 237 8.94 8.11 17.28
CA GLU A 237 9.12 9.38 17.99
C GLU A 237 7.86 9.90 18.69
N ARG A 238 6.70 9.25 18.49
CA ARG A 238 5.37 9.73 18.90
C ARG A 238 4.66 8.70 19.78
N ASP A 239 3.51 9.07 20.35
CA ASP A 239 2.60 8.10 20.93
C ASP A 239 1.98 7.26 19.82
N HIS A 240 2.49 6.04 19.68
CA HIS A 240 2.14 5.11 18.63
C HIS A 240 1.71 3.77 19.17
N LYS A 241 1.00 3.03 18.32
CA LYS A 241 0.64 1.63 18.56
C LYS A 241 0.88 0.84 17.29
N GLU A 242 1.31 -0.40 17.44
CA GLU A 242 1.54 -1.32 16.35
C GLU A 242 0.87 -2.65 16.66
N PHE A 243 0.08 -3.14 15.70
CA PHE A 243 -0.51 -4.47 15.79
C PHE A 243 0.41 -5.48 15.13
N PHE A 244 0.83 -6.47 15.91
CA PHE A 244 1.81 -7.46 15.48
C PHE A 244 1.21 -8.60 14.66
N ARG A 245 -0.11 -8.80 14.78
CA ARG A 245 -0.86 -9.93 14.21
C ARG A 245 -2.15 -9.47 13.55
N LEU A 246 -2.06 -8.42 12.73
CA LEU A 246 -3.09 -8.20 11.73
C LEU A 246 -2.98 -9.30 10.70
N HIS A 247 -4.01 -10.12 10.60
CA HIS A 247 -4.07 -11.22 9.68
C HIS A 247 -4.97 -10.87 8.50
N ALA A 248 -4.44 -11.02 7.29
CA ALA A 248 -5.26 -10.87 6.08
C ALA A 248 -6.24 -12.05 5.99
N MET A 249 -7.50 -11.80 5.66
CA MET A 249 -8.49 -12.86 5.43
C MET A 249 -8.11 -13.72 4.22
N HIS A 250 -7.54 -13.08 3.21
CA HIS A 250 -7.09 -13.69 1.98
C HIS A 250 -5.78 -13.02 1.52
N ASP A 251 -5.10 -13.62 0.55
CA ASP A 251 -3.89 -13.09 -0.08
C ASP A 251 -4.15 -11.98 -1.12
N ARG A 252 -5.34 -11.38 -1.14
CA ARG A 252 -5.81 -10.45 -2.19
C ARG A 252 -6.58 -9.26 -1.63
N THR A 253 -6.51 -8.13 -2.34
CA THR A 253 -7.09 -6.86 -1.91
C THR A 253 -8.59 -6.91 -1.74
N VAL A 254 -9.31 -7.50 -2.69
CA VAL A 254 -10.79 -7.44 -2.72
C VAL A 254 -11.41 -8.02 -1.45
N GLU A 255 -10.97 -9.20 -1.00
CA GLU A 255 -11.50 -9.85 0.19
C GLU A 255 -11.22 -9.04 1.47
N ASN A 256 -9.99 -8.51 1.61
CA ASN A 256 -9.59 -7.72 2.77
C ASN A 256 -10.27 -6.34 2.78
N MET A 257 -10.40 -5.70 1.62
CA MET A 257 -11.05 -4.40 1.47
C MET A 257 -12.56 -4.47 1.58
N MET A 258 -13.19 -5.58 1.17
CA MET A 258 -14.61 -5.82 1.46
C MET A 258 -14.86 -5.89 2.97
N LEU A 259 -13.96 -6.54 3.70
CA LEU A 259 -14.02 -6.59 5.16
C LEU A 259 -13.80 -5.21 5.78
N PHE A 260 -12.79 -4.48 5.33
CA PHE A 260 -12.45 -3.13 5.81
C PHE A 260 -13.54 -2.08 5.53
N LEU A 261 -14.08 -2.05 4.30
CA LEU A 261 -15.02 -1.02 3.88
C LEU A 261 -16.45 -1.36 4.32
N TYR A 262 -16.89 -2.60 4.13
CA TYR A 262 -18.29 -3.00 4.29
C TYR A 262 -18.54 -3.89 5.51
N GLY A 263 -17.49 -4.41 6.17
CA GLY A 263 -17.64 -5.32 7.30
C GLY A 263 -18.25 -6.64 6.88
N LYS A 264 -17.96 -7.08 5.65
CA LYS A 264 -18.48 -8.31 5.06
C LYS A 264 -17.37 -9.11 4.40
N THR A 265 -17.41 -10.41 4.57
CA THR A 265 -16.60 -11.35 3.79
C THR A 265 -17.26 -11.62 2.45
N ARG A 266 -16.55 -12.31 1.55
CA ARG A 266 -17.15 -12.76 0.30
C ARG A 266 -18.21 -13.84 0.55
N GLU A 267 -18.00 -14.65 1.57
CA GLU A 267 -18.88 -15.73 2.00
C GLU A 267 -20.20 -15.20 2.57
N ASP A 268 -20.22 -13.98 3.13
CA ASP A 268 -21.47 -13.30 3.51
C ASP A 268 -22.36 -12.97 2.30
N LEU A 269 -21.82 -13.02 1.09
CA LEU A 269 -22.53 -12.72 -0.17
C LEU A 269 -22.89 -13.99 -0.95
N SER A 270 -22.64 -15.18 -0.42
CA SER A 270 -22.88 -16.47 -1.10
C SER A 270 -23.61 -17.50 -0.23
N TYR A 271 -24.22 -18.50 -0.86
CA TYR A 271 -24.91 -19.62 -0.19
C TYR A 271 -23.96 -20.65 0.44
N GLY A 272 -22.66 -20.52 0.17
CA GLY A 272 -21.61 -21.43 0.63
C GLY A 272 -20.24 -20.86 0.32
N PRO A 273 -19.16 -21.68 0.37
CA PRO A 273 -17.82 -21.24 -0.01
C PRO A 273 -17.85 -20.64 -1.41
N ALA A 274 -17.41 -19.39 -1.54
CA ALA A 274 -17.46 -18.63 -2.79
C ALA A 274 -16.42 -19.08 -3.84
N TYR A 275 -15.91 -20.31 -3.70
CA TYR A 275 -14.92 -20.92 -4.58
C TYR A 275 -15.42 -22.26 -5.14
N PRO A 276 -15.41 -22.47 -6.48
CA PRO A 276 -15.01 -21.54 -7.54
C PRO A 276 -16.03 -20.40 -7.74
N PRO A 277 -15.66 -19.31 -8.45
CA PRO A 277 -16.49 -18.12 -8.59
C PRO A 277 -17.59 -18.32 -9.63
N TYR A 278 -18.56 -19.18 -9.33
CA TYR A 278 -19.77 -19.29 -10.14
C TYR A 278 -20.81 -18.30 -9.60
N ASP A 279 -21.36 -17.45 -10.46
CA ASP A 279 -22.32 -16.42 -10.05
C ASP A 279 -23.61 -17.01 -9.46
N GLU A 280 -23.93 -18.26 -9.81
CA GLU A 280 -25.05 -19.02 -9.22
C GLU A 280 -24.89 -19.32 -7.73
N ASN A 281 -23.66 -19.30 -7.20
CA ASN A 281 -23.39 -19.52 -5.78
C ASN A 281 -23.67 -18.28 -4.92
N TYR A 282 -23.92 -17.12 -5.53
CA TYR A 282 -24.10 -15.85 -4.83
C TYR A 282 -25.56 -15.57 -4.51
N LEU A 283 -25.78 -14.79 -3.46
CA LEU A 283 -27.11 -14.35 -3.07
C LEU A 283 -27.76 -13.50 -4.19
N PRO A 284 -29.10 -13.39 -4.20
CA PRO A 284 -29.80 -12.40 -5.02
C PRO A 284 -29.36 -10.98 -4.68
N ASP A 285 -29.65 -10.04 -5.58
CA ASP A 285 -29.32 -8.63 -5.40
C ASP A 285 -29.91 -8.10 -4.09
N PHE A 286 -29.14 -7.28 -3.38
CA PHE A 286 -29.63 -6.67 -2.16
C PHE A 286 -30.52 -5.48 -2.51
N GLU A 287 -31.78 -5.50 -2.05
CA GLU A 287 -32.68 -4.35 -2.15
C GLU A 287 -32.04 -3.10 -1.54
N ASN A 288 -31.42 -3.27 -0.37
CA ASN A 288 -30.65 -2.23 0.32
C ASN A 288 -29.17 -2.59 0.24
N LYS A 289 -28.47 -1.97 -0.71
CA LYS A 289 -27.02 -2.16 -0.88
C LYS A 289 -26.25 -1.69 0.36
N LEU A 290 -25.18 -2.41 0.67
CA LEU A 290 -24.25 -2.10 1.75
C LEU A 290 -23.57 -0.75 1.51
N ILE A 291 -23.38 0.00 2.59
CA ILE A 291 -22.68 1.30 2.59
C ILE A 291 -21.23 1.12 3.03
N SER A 292 -20.34 1.93 2.48
CA SER A 292 -18.91 1.87 2.78
C SER A 292 -18.58 2.65 4.05
N LEU A 293 -17.40 2.39 4.62
CA LEU A 293 -16.86 3.18 5.72
C LEU A 293 -16.72 4.69 5.38
N ILE A 294 -16.54 5.03 4.11
CA ILE A 294 -16.50 6.42 3.65
C ILE A 294 -17.89 7.08 3.79
N GLU A 295 -18.96 6.36 3.43
CA GLU A 295 -20.33 6.83 3.63
C GLU A 295 -20.67 6.91 5.14
N ASP A 296 -20.17 5.97 5.96
CA ASP A 296 -20.26 6.06 7.42
C ASP A 296 -19.64 7.39 7.93
N PHE A 297 -18.43 7.76 7.49
CA PHE A 297 -17.81 9.04 7.87
C PHE A 297 -18.62 10.27 7.40
N GLN A 298 -19.09 10.26 6.15
CA GLN A 298 -19.92 11.33 5.61
C GLN A 298 -21.22 11.52 6.41
N SER A 299 -21.86 10.42 6.81
CA SER A 299 -23.08 10.42 7.62
C SER A 299 -22.88 11.00 9.02
N LEU A 300 -21.64 10.96 9.53
CA LEU A 300 -21.23 11.51 10.83
C LEU A 300 -20.64 12.93 10.72
N GLY A 301 -20.82 13.58 9.56
CA GLY A 301 -20.45 14.98 9.37
C GLY A 301 -18.96 15.23 9.16
N TYR A 302 -18.23 14.25 8.65
CA TYR A 302 -16.85 14.43 8.17
C TYR A 302 -16.82 14.80 6.69
N ILE A 303 -15.92 15.71 6.32
CA ILE A 303 -15.55 15.95 4.93
C ILE A 303 -14.55 14.86 4.52
N THR A 304 -14.82 14.13 3.44
CA THR A 304 -13.99 12.99 3.03
C THR A 304 -13.15 13.27 1.79
N SER A 305 -11.91 12.79 1.80
CA SER A 305 -11.01 12.79 0.65
C SER A 305 -10.51 11.38 0.35
N TYR A 306 -10.39 11.05 -0.93
CA TYR A 306 -9.75 9.83 -1.43
C TYR A 306 -8.76 10.20 -2.54
N ALA A 307 -7.47 9.94 -2.32
CA ALA A 307 -6.43 10.16 -3.30
C ALA A 307 -5.66 8.86 -3.48
N ALA A 308 -5.52 8.39 -4.72
CA ALA A 308 -4.85 7.13 -5.01
C ALA A 308 -3.81 7.31 -6.11
N ASP A 309 -2.68 6.64 -5.96
CA ASP A 309 -1.65 6.50 -7.01
C ASP A 309 -1.94 5.34 -8.00
N ILE A 310 -3.17 4.82 -7.99
CA ILE A 310 -3.74 3.87 -8.95
C ILE A 310 -5.00 4.46 -9.58
N CYS A 311 -5.26 4.15 -10.85
CA CYS A 311 -6.47 4.56 -11.55
C CYS A 311 -7.66 3.65 -11.15
N GLU A 312 -8.06 3.73 -9.89
CA GLU A 312 -9.14 2.94 -9.31
C GLU A 312 -9.84 3.72 -8.19
N THR A 313 -11.16 3.55 -8.07
CA THR A 313 -11.95 4.22 -7.03
C THR A 313 -11.79 3.56 -5.65
N ASN A 314 -12.46 4.11 -4.64
CA ASN A 314 -12.53 3.56 -3.29
C ASN A 314 -13.22 2.18 -3.15
N LEU A 315 -13.54 1.50 -4.26
CA LEU A 315 -14.00 0.13 -4.32
C LEU A 315 -13.01 -0.71 -5.13
N PHE A 316 -12.07 -1.34 -4.44
CA PHE A 316 -10.98 -2.14 -5.03
C PHE A 316 -11.50 -3.39 -5.74
N GLY A 317 -10.93 -3.67 -6.92
CA GLY A 317 -11.27 -4.77 -7.82
C GLY A 317 -12.74 -4.81 -8.19
N GLN A 318 -13.33 -3.66 -8.57
CA GLN A 318 -14.76 -3.50 -8.85
C GLN A 318 -15.22 -4.34 -10.04
N LYS A 319 -15.41 -5.64 -9.82
CA LYS A 319 -16.11 -6.52 -10.75
C LYS A 319 -17.60 -6.23 -10.71
N ASP A 320 -18.28 -6.35 -11.85
CA ASP A 320 -19.72 -6.07 -12.01
C ASP A 320 -20.59 -6.78 -10.97
N ARG A 321 -20.16 -7.97 -10.53
CA ARG A 321 -20.80 -8.75 -9.46
C ARG A 321 -21.06 -7.95 -8.18
N TYR A 322 -20.15 -7.05 -7.77
CA TYR A 322 -20.28 -6.32 -6.51
C TYR A 322 -21.34 -5.22 -6.58
N LYS A 323 -21.72 -4.79 -7.79
CA LYS A 323 -22.83 -3.82 -8.02
C LYS A 323 -24.13 -4.29 -7.39
N ARG A 324 -24.31 -5.60 -7.26
CA ARG A 324 -25.50 -6.26 -6.72
C ARG A 324 -25.62 -6.11 -5.20
N PHE A 325 -24.51 -5.84 -4.51
CA PHE A 325 -24.42 -5.92 -3.05
C PHE A 325 -23.98 -4.61 -2.38
N VAL A 326 -23.11 -3.82 -3.02
CA VAL A 326 -22.49 -2.63 -2.41
C VAL A 326 -22.78 -1.35 -3.18
N LYS A 327 -22.81 -0.22 -2.47
CA LYS A 327 -22.77 1.11 -3.09
C LYS A 327 -21.32 1.53 -3.34
N ASN A 328 -21.04 2.08 -4.52
CA ASN A 328 -19.76 2.76 -4.80
C ASN A 328 -19.92 4.27 -4.53
N THR A 329 -20.09 4.62 -3.25
CA THR A 329 -20.27 6.02 -2.82
C THR A 329 -18.92 6.74 -2.83
N PRO A 330 -18.75 7.81 -3.61
CA PRO A 330 -17.48 8.53 -3.69
C PRO A 330 -17.17 9.33 -2.42
N ALA A 331 -15.89 9.66 -2.22
CA ALA A 331 -15.51 10.70 -1.25
C ALA A 331 -15.97 12.09 -1.73
N ASP A 332 -16.05 13.07 -0.82
CA ASP A 332 -16.42 14.45 -1.19
C ASP A 332 -15.40 15.08 -2.15
N HIS A 333 -14.13 14.67 -2.02
CA HIS A 333 -13.01 15.04 -2.88
C HIS A 333 -12.27 13.77 -3.34
N GLU A 334 -12.07 13.60 -4.65
CA GLU A 334 -11.41 12.42 -5.20
C GLU A 334 -10.32 12.78 -6.21
N SER A 335 -9.12 12.24 -6.02
CA SER A 335 -8.00 12.33 -6.96
C SER A 335 -7.51 10.95 -7.36
N VAL A 336 -8.12 10.43 -8.42
CA VAL A 336 -7.73 9.20 -9.13
C VAL A 336 -7.41 9.47 -10.59
N GLY A 337 -7.82 10.62 -11.13
CA GLY A 337 -7.61 10.94 -12.54
C GLY A 337 -6.13 11.10 -12.94
N THR A 338 -5.27 11.56 -12.02
CA THR A 338 -3.83 11.75 -12.27
C THR A 338 -3.13 10.47 -12.69
N THR A 339 -3.59 9.34 -12.16
CA THR A 339 -2.97 8.04 -12.40
C THR A 339 -3.60 7.35 -13.60
N CYS A 340 -4.79 7.77 -14.04
CA CYS A 340 -5.37 7.36 -15.32
C CYS A 340 -4.64 7.94 -16.56
N ASP A 341 -3.57 8.73 -16.35
CA ASP A 341 -2.85 9.40 -17.41
C ASP A 341 -2.15 8.41 -18.38
N PRO A 342 -2.25 8.61 -19.70
CA PRO A 342 -1.63 7.74 -20.71
C PRO A 342 -0.10 7.69 -20.69
N HIS A 343 0.59 8.60 -19.98
CA HIS A 343 2.04 8.53 -19.81
C HIS A 343 2.47 7.48 -18.78
N ILE A 344 1.62 7.18 -17.81
CA ILE A 344 1.88 6.14 -16.81
C ILE A 344 1.16 4.84 -17.16
N TYR A 345 -0.08 4.93 -17.65
CA TYR A 345 -0.90 3.79 -17.99
C TYR A 345 -0.69 3.35 -19.46
N ASP A 346 -0.26 2.10 -19.66
CA ASP A 346 -0.09 1.53 -21.00
C ASP A 346 -1.44 1.09 -21.59
N PHE A 347 -2.10 2.00 -22.31
CA PHE A 347 -3.37 1.77 -23.02
C PHE A 347 -3.25 0.78 -24.21
N VAL A 348 -2.04 0.43 -24.66
CA VAL A 348 -1.81 -0.35 -25.89
C VAL A 348 -1.26 -1.75 -25.62
N GLY A 349 -0.28 -1.86 -24.71
CA GLY A 349 0.54 -3.05 -24.55
C GLY A 349 0.21 -3.91 -23.33
N GLY A 350 -0.59 -3.42 -22.38
CA GLY A 350 -0.99 -4.16 -21.18
C GLY A 350 0.17 -4.65 -20.31
N LYS A 351 1.39 -4.09 -20.46
CA LYS A 351 2.59 -4.58 -19.77
C LYS A 351 2.72 -4.01 -18.35
N ALA A 352 1.76 -4.36 -17.51
CA ALA A 352 1.70 -3.96 -16.10
C ALA A 352 3.02 -4.14 -15.33
N GLN A 353 3.82 -5.17 -15.66
CA GLN A 353 5.06 -5.50 -14.96
C GLN A 353 6.24 -4.53 -15.20
N PHE A 354 6.22 -3.74 -16.29
CA PHE A 354 7.34 -2.84 -16.65
C PHE A 354 6.90 -1.39 -16.87
N GLN A 355 5.60 -1.13 -16.81
CA GLN A 355 4.99 0.19 -16.93
C GLN A 355 3.65 0.19 -16.18
N GLY A 356 3.31 1.32 -15.57
CA GLY A 356 2.10 1.47 -14.74
C GLY A 356 2.32 1.08 -13.28
N PHE A 357 1.22 0.99 -12.52
CA PHE A 357 1.22 0.88 -11.06
C PHE A 357 1.69 -0.48 -10.51
N PHE A 358 1.84 -1.48 -11.37
CA PHE A 358 2.36 -2.80 -11.00
C PHE A 358 3.79 -3.02 -11.50
N SER A 359 4.43 -1.95 -11.98
CA SER A 359 5.75 -2.00 -12.56
C SER A 359 6.80 -2.28 -11.50
N ILE A 360 7.77 -3.13 -11.85
CA ILE A 360 8.98 -3.37 -11.04
C ILE A 360 10.00 -2.21 -11.11
N PHE A 361 9.70 -1.19 -11.92
CA PHE A 361 10.45 0.06 -11.99
C PHE A 361 9.67 1.16 -11.26
N ARG A 362 10.35 2.24 -10.87
CA ARG A 362 9.67 3.41 -10.28
C ARG A 362 8.54 3.87 -11.17
N HIS A 363 7.40 4.18 -10.56
CA HIS A 363 6.22 4.67 -11.26
C HIS A 363 6.42 6.15 -11.54
N CYS A 364 6.89 6.46 -12.74
CA CYS A 364 7.28 7.82 -13.10
C CYS A 364 6.19 8.46 -13.95
N LEU A 365 5.83 9.69 -13.59
CA LEU A 365 4.92 10.54 -14.33
C LEU A 365 5.46 11.96 -14.32
N TYR A 366 5.68 12.50 -15.52
CA TYR A 366 6.22 13.85 -15.72
C TYR A 366 7.47 14.18 -14.91
N GLN A 367 8.48 13.33 -15.02
CA GLN A 367 9.78 13.50 -14.37
C GLN A 367 9.76 13.43 -12.84
N ARG A 368 8.66 13.00 -12.23
CA ARG A 368 8.47 12.80 -10.79
C ARG A 368 7.92 11.40 -10.55
N ASP A 369 7.98 10.91 -9.31
CA ASP A 369 7.21 9.71 -8.94
C ASP A 369 5.72 10.03 -8.93
N SER A 370 4.89 9.08 -9.37
CA SER A 370 3.44 9.26 -9.49
C SER A 370 2.75 9.50 -8.15
N PHE A 371 3.18 8.83 -7.08
CA PHE A 371 2.63 9.02 -5.74
C PHE A 371 2.76 10.47 -5.23
N VAL A 372 3.68 11.26 -5.78
CA VAL A 372 3.85 12.66 -5.38
C VAL A 372 2.62 13.50 -5.74
N PHE A 373 1.94 13.20 -6.85
CA PHE A 373 0.71 13.89 -7.22
C PHE A 373 -0.44 13.56 -6.25
N THR A 374 -0.49 12.30 -5.79
CA THR A 374 -1.40 11.85 -4.73
C THR A 374 -1.15 12.61 -3.42
N PHE A 375 0.12 12.75 -3.02
CA PHE A 375 0.51 13.50 -1.82
C PHE A 375 0.22 15.00 -1.96
N ASP A 376 0.50 15.60 -3.12
CA ASP A 376 0.23 17.01 -3.39
C ASP A 376 -1.27 17.32 -3.29
N TYR A 377 -2.13 16.41 -3.76
CA TYR A 377 -3.58 16.54 -3.61
C TYR A 377 -4.03 16.39 -2.15
N ALA A 378 -3.53 15.38 -1.44
CA ALA A 378 -3.84 15.16 -0.02
C ALA A 378 -3.46 16.37 0.85
N LYS A 379 -2.27 16.97 0.62
CA LYS A 379 -1.83 18.20 1.30
C LYS A 379 -2.77 19.38 1.04
N GLN A 380 -3.21 19.54 -0.21
CA GLN A 380 -4.13 20.60 -0.55
C GLN A 380 -5.48 20.43 0.14
N PHE A 381 -6.03 19.22 0.14
CA PHE A 381 -7.27 18.91 0.86
C PHE A 381 -7.15 19.25 2.34
N TRP A 382 -6.02 18.83 2.95
CA TRP A 382 -5.74 19.06 4.36
C TRP A 382 -5.68 20.55 4.71
N LYS A 383 -5.10 21.36 3.81
CA LYS A 383 -5.03 22.82 3.92
C LYS A 383 -6.39 23.49 3.73
N THR A 384 -7.18 23.08 2.74
CA THR A 384 -8.47 23.70 2.38
C THR A 384 -9.51 23.55 3.50
N TYR A 385 -9.51 22.42 4.20
CA TYR A 385 -10.45 22.10 5.28
C TYR A 385 -9.79 22.08 6.66
N ASN A 386 -8.79 22.92 6.89
CA ASN A 386 -7.98 22.93 8.11
C ASN A 386 -8.79 23.10 9.42
N GLN A 387 -9.94 23.78 9.36
CA GLN A 387 -10.83 24.06 10.50
C GLN A 387 -12.00 23.08 10.65
N ASP A 388 -12.14 22.12 9.75
CA ASP A 388 -13.28 21.18 9.73
C ASP A 388 -12.85 19.76 10.05
N LYS A 389 -13.80 18.98 10.55
CA LYS A 389 -13.64 17.54 10.75
C LYS A 389 -13.51 16.87 9.40
N LYS A 390 -12.41 16.16 9.21
CA LYS A 390 -12.05 15.58 7.90
C LYS A 390 -11.43 14.20 8.02
N VAL A 391 -11.67 13.38 7.02
CA VAL A 391 -10.99 12.11 6.82
C VAL A 391 -10.35 12.12 5.43
N SER A 392 -9.07 11.82 5.34
CA SER A 392 -8.40 11.58 4.06
C SER A 392 -7.89 10.15 3.99
N ILE A 393 -8.18 9.48 2.90
CA ILE A 393 -7.61 8.18 2.55
C ILE A 393 -6.62 8.41 1.41
N VAL A 394 -5.37 8.04 1.66
CA VAL A 394 -4.27 8.07 0.70
C VAL A 394 -3.94 6.62 0.37
N VAL A 395 -4.00 6.25 -0.91
CA VAL A 395 -3.73 4.89 -1.39
C VAL A 395 -2.44 4.88 -2.16
N LEU A 396 -1.61 3.87 -1.87
CA LEU A 396 -0.28 3.65 -2.43
C LEU A 396 -0.16 2.24 -3.00
N MET A 397 0.23 2.16 -4.26
CA MET A 397 0.37 0.93 -5.05
C MET A 397 1.84 0.56 -5.28
N ASP A 398 2.79 1.41 -4.86
CA ASP A 398 4.23 1.16 -4.97
C ASP A 398 4.71 -0.16 -4.30
N GLY A 399 3.90 -0.75 -3.41
CA GLY A 399 4.14 -2.04 -2.78
C GLY A 399 3.70 -3.26 -3.61
N HIS A 400 2.80 -3.07 -4.58
CA HIS A 400 2.18 -4.15 -5.35
C HIS A 400 2.95 -4.42 -6.65
N GLU A 401 4.20 -4.86 -6.50
CA GLU A 401 5.07 -5.29 -7.60
C GLU A 401 6.00 -6.46 -7.21
N GLU A 402 6.46 -7.24 -8.19
CA GLU A 402 7.11 -8.55 -7.97
C GLU A 402 8.44 -8.51 -7.20
N THR A 403 9.16 -7.39 -7.24
CA THR A 403 10.48 -7.24 -6.62
C THR A 403 10.43 -6.76 -5.18
N GLY A 404 9.32 -6.18 -4.72
CA GLY A 404 9.17 -5.57 -3.40
C GLY A 404 10.18 -4.43 -3.10
N GLU A 405 10.74 -3.80 -4.13
CA GLU A 405 11.78 -2.77 -4.04
C GLU A 405 11.23 -1.35 -4.26
N VAL A 406 10.20 -1.18 -5.09
CA VAL A 406 9.73 0.15 -5.52
C VAL A 406 9.21 0.99 -4.35
N ILE A 407 8.51 0.38 -3.40
CA ILE A 407 7.99 1.03 -2.19
C ILE A 407 9.02 1.81 -1.38
N GLN A 408 10.32 1.49 -1.47
CA GLN A 408 11.35 2.22 -0.72
C GLN A 408 11.48 3.70 -1.14
N TYR A 409 11.08 4.04 -2.37
CA TYR A 409 11.13 5.42 -2.87
C TYR A 409 10.07 6.32 -2.23
N VAL A 410 9.05 5.72 -1.61
CA VAL A 410 7.98 6.41 -0.90
C VAL A 410 8.41 6.87 0.50
N ASP A 411 9.40 6.21 1.13
CA ASP A 411 9.69 6.40 2.56
C ASP A 411 9.95 7.85 2.98
N GLU A 412 10.85 8.54 2.29
CA GLU A 412 11.16 9.94 2.61
C GLU A 412 9.98 10.88 2.30
N PRO A 413 9.39 10.87 1.09
CA PRO A 413 8.21 11.70 0.79
C PRO A 413 7.01 11.43 1.71
N LEU A 414 6.76 10.18 2.10
CA LEU A 414 5.70 9.84 3.03
C LEU A 414 5.99 10.38 4.42
N ASN A 415 7.20 10.19 4.95
CA ASN A 415 7.60 10.81 6.22
C ASN A 415 7.42 12.34 6.20
N GLN A 416 7.74 13.00 5.09
CA GLN A 416 7.49 14.45 4.93
C GLN A 416 6.00 14.78 4.97
N LEU A 417 5.17 14.08 4.20
CA LEU A 417 3.71 14.24 4.22
C LEU A 417 3.16 14.08 5.65
N LEU A 418 3.53 13.00 6.33
CA LEU A 418 3.04 12.70 7.67
C LEU A 418 3.40 13.80 8.68
N ARG A 419 4.62 14.36 8.59
CA ARG A 419 5.06 15.50 9.43
C ARG A 419 4.33 16.79 9.09
N GLU A 420 3.98 17.01 7.82
CA GLU A 420 3.26 18.20 7.39
C GLU A 420 1.78 18.19 7.83
N VAL A 421 1.14 17.02 7.87
CA VAL A 421 -0.27 16.88 8.24
C VAL A 421 -0.51 16.63 9.73
N GLU A 422 0.56 16.30 10.47
CA GLU A 422 0.52 16.06 11.90
C GLU A 422 0.04 17.32 12.65
N GLN A 423 -1.03 17.14 13.44
CA GLN A 423 -1.61 18.16 14.30
C GLN A 423 -2.14 17.50 15.58
N ASP A 424 -2.33 18.28 16.64
CA ASP A 424 -2.80 17.78 17.93
C ASP A 424 -4.16 17.07 17.87
N ASN A 425 -5.03 17.47 16.93
CA ASN A 425 -6.36 16.93 16.69
C ASN A 425 -6.42 15.95 15.50
N THR A 426 -5.28 15.46 15.02
CA THR A 426 -5.18 14.54 13.88
C THR A 426 -4.67 13.18 14.33
N THR A 427 -5.46 12.14 14.10
CA THR A 427 -4.99 10.75 14.15
C THR A 427 -4.42 10.36 12.78
N ILE A 428 -3.26 9.72 12.78
CA ILE A 428 -2.66 9.15 11.56
C ILE A 428 -2.60 7.64 11.71
N ILE A 429 -3.05 6.91 10.70
CA ILE A 429 -2.97 5.45 10.65
C ILE A 429 -2.38 5.03 9.32
N LEU A 430 -1.25 4.32 9.39
CA LEU A 430 -0.65 3.62 8.26
C LEU A 430 -1.06 2.15 8.34
N PHE A 431 -1.60 1.60 7.26
CA PHE A 431 -2.03 0.21 7.24
C PHE A 431 -1.88 -0.44 5.86
N SER A 432 -1.95 -1.76 5.86
CA SER A 432 -1.95 -2.60 4.67
C SER A 432 -3.05 -3.66 4.78
N ASP A 433 -3.43 -4.22 3.64
CA ASP A 433 -4.48 -5.21 3.46
C ASP A 433 -3.97 -6.66 3.50
N HIS A 434 -2.85 -6.91 2.85
CA HIS A 434 -2.12 -8.19 2.85
C HIS A 434 -0.64 -7.96 2.52
N GLY A 435 0.18 -9.01 2.54
CA GLY A 435 1.57 -8.94 2.07
C GLY A 435 1.73 -9.28 0.59
N LEU A 436 2.96 -9.26 0.10
CA LEU A 436 3.24 -9.46 -1.32
C LEU A 436 2.85 -10.88 -1.78
N HIS A 437 1.89 -10.97 -2.72
CA HIS A 437 1.41 -12.25 -3.27
C HIS A 437 1.85 -12.51 -4.74
N ILE A 438 2.37 -11.48 -5.40
CA ILE A 438 2.76 -11.49 -6.81
C ILE A 438 4.03 -12.33 -7.00
N GLY A 439 4.29 -12.74 -8.25
CA GLY A 439 5.30 -13.72 -8.65
C GLY A 439 6.77 -13.32 -8.45
N GLY A 440 7.64 -13.89 -9.29
CA GLY A 440 9.07 -13.57 -9.30
C GLY A 440 9.92 -14.35 -8.29
N ILE A 441 11.16 -13.89 -8.12
CA ILE A 441 12.21 -14.53 -7.32
C ILE A 441 11.77 -14.69 -5.86
N ARG A 442 11.07 -13.70 -5.31
CA ARG A 442 10.57 -13.73 -3.92
C ARG A 442 9.55 -14.84 -3.70
N LYS A 443 8.62 -15.06 -4.63
CA LYS A 443 7.67 -16.16 -4.56
C LYS A 443 8.36 -17.53 -4.65
N ILE A 444 9.36 -17.65 -5.51
CA ILE A 444 10.09 -18.92 -5.73
C ILE A 444 10.96 -19.31 -4.53
N PHE A 445 11.65 -18.35 -3.92
CA PHE A 445 12.66 -18.61 -2.89
C PHE A 445 12.26 -18.18 -1.47
N GLY A 446 11.10 -17.54 -1.29
CA GLY A 446 10.68 -16.99 0.01
C GLY A 446 10.31 -18.05 1.05
N GLY A 447 9.80 -19.22 0.63
CA GLY A 447 9.39 -20.28 1.55
C GLY A 447 8.49 -19.76 2.69
N VAL A 448 8.83 -20.15 3.93
CA VAL A 448 8.12 -19.73 5.16
C VAL A 448 7.99 -18.22 5.28
N GLN A 449 9.02 -17.48 4.87
CA GLN A 449 9.01 -16.03 4.93
C GLN A 449 7.82 -15.46 4.15
N ARG A 450 7.69 -15.90 2.89
CA ARG A 450 6.64 -15.48 1.98
C ARG A 450 5.26 -15.93 2.47
N ASP A 451 5.14 -17.16 2.96
CA ASP A 451 3.86 -17.69 3.45
C ASP A 451 3.33 -16.90 4.66
N VAL A 452 4.21 -16.46 5.57
CA VAL A 452 3.81 -15.64 6.72
C VAL A 452 3.57 -14.18 6.34
N GLU A 453 4.48 -13.57 5.59
CA GLU A 453 4.36 -12.15 5.21
C GLU A 453 3.10 -11.87 4.40
N MET A 454 2.71 -12.78 3.51
CA MET A 454 1.50 -12.66 2.70
C MET A 454 0.24 -12.43 3.52
N PHE A 455 0.15 -13.04 4.71
CA PHE A 455 -1.00 -12.92 5.59
C PHE A 455 -0.73 -12.05 6.82
N ASN A 456 0.43 -11.39 6.90
CA ASN A 456 0.81 -10.54 8.03
C ASN A 456 1.06 -9.08 7.58
N PRO A 457 0.02 -8.36 7.11
CA PRO A 457 0.06 -6.91 6.94
C PRO A 457 0.18 -6.19 8.29
N PHE A 458 -0.03 -4.88 8.32
CA PHE A 458 0.17 -4.08 9.52
C PHE A 458 -0.89 -3.00 9.69
N ILE A 459 -1.06 -2.57 10.95
CA ILE A 459 -1.68 -1.31 11.35
C ILE A 459 -0.71 -0.63 12.32
N MET A 460 -0.37 0.61 12.02
CA MET A 460 0.41 1.50 12.87
C MET A 460 -0.36 2.79 13.05
N THR A 461 -0.53 3.21 14.31
CA THR A 461 -1.33 4.39 14.65
C THR A 461 -0.48 5.43 15.34
N GLN A 462 -0.90 6.69 15.23
CA GLN A 462 -0.35 7.84 15.94
C GLN A 462 -1.49 8.74 16.45
N ASN A 463 -1.30 9.31 17.64
CA ASN A 463 -2.20 10.28 18.26
C ASN A 463 -3.64 9.78 18.46
N LEU A 464 -3.81 8.75 19.30
CA LEU A 464 -5.12 8.20 19.71
C LEU A 464 -5.68 8.89 20.97
N LYS A 465 -5.64 10.23 21.00
CA LYS A 465 -6.16 11.00 22.15
C LYS A 465 -7.66 10.75 22.36
N GLY A 466 -8.09 10.84 23.62
CA GLY A 466 -9.50 10.78 24.00
C GLY A 466 -10.08 9.39 24.24
N LEU A 467 -9.30 8.33 24.10
CA LEU A 467 -9.72 6.99 24.51
C LEU A 467 -9.99 6.94 26.01
N LYS A 468 -11.10 6.29 26.40
CA LYS A 468 -11.37 5.99 27.81
C LYS A 468 -10.26 5.07 28.36
N PRO A 469 -9.89 5.15 29.65
CA PRO A 469 -8.81 4.33 30.21
C PRO A 469 -8.99 2.82 29.99
N GLU A 470 -10.23 2.32 30.06
CA GLU A 470 -10.54 0.91 29.78
C GLU A 470 -10.30 0.53 28.31
N TYR A 471 -10.61 1.43 27.37
CA TYR A 471 -10.41 1.22 25.94
C TYR A 471 -8.94 1.29 25.59
N GLN A 472 -8.19 2.22 26.21
CA GLN A 472 -6.74 2.28 26.06
C GLN A 472 -6.08 0.97 26.52
N LYS A 473 -6.48 0.45 27.68
CA LYS A 473 -5.96 -0.83 28.19
C LYS A 473 -6.23 -1.99 27.23
N ASN A 474 -7.45 -2.08 26.70
CA ASN A 474 -7.79 -3.12 25.72
C ASN A 474 -7.00 -2.93 24.42
N PHE A 475 -6.89 -1.71 23.92
CA PHE A 475 -6.13 -1.39 22.71
C PHE A 475 -4.66 -1.78 22.86
N ASP A 476 -4.05 -1.46 24.00
CA ASP A 476 -2.67 -1.80 24.29
C ASP A 476 -2.45 -3.32 24.33
N TYR A 477 -3.36 -4.06 24.96
CA TYR A 477 -3.34 -5.52 25.02
C TYR A 477 -3.57 -6.15 23.63
N ASN A 478 -4.50 -5.60 22.86
CA ASN A 478 -4.88 -6.11 21.55
C ASN A 478 -3.77 -5.96 20.49
N GLN A 479 -2.72 -5.17 20.73
CA GLN A 479 -1.53 -5.13 19.88
C GLN A 479 -0.90 -6.52 19.66
N GLN A 480 -1.03 -7.43 20.63
CA GLN A 480 -0.54 -8.80 20.55
C GLN A 480 -1.60 -9.81 20.08
N LYS A 481 -2.87 -9.43 20.00
CA LYS A 481 -3.97 -10.33 19.62
C LYS A 481 -4.02 -10.53 18.12
N LEU A 482 -4.45 -11.71 17.69
CA LEU A 482 -4.83 -11.97 16.31
C LEU A 482 -6.06 -11.13 15.98
N ILE A 483 -5.95 -10.24 14.98
CA ILE A 483 -7.04 -9.36 14.53
C ILE A 483 -7.15 -9.40 13.01
N THR A 484 -8.27 -8.93 12.48
CA THR A 484 -8.50 -8.76 11.04
C THR A 484 -8.90 -7.31 10.74
N HIS A 485 -9.10 -6.99 9.46
CA HIS A 485 -9.66 -5.69 9.07
C HIS A 485 -11.08 -5.46 9.59
N MET A 486 -11.79 -6.48 10.08
CA MET A 486 -13.08 -6.32 10.76
C MET A 486 -12.92 -5.52 12.05
N GLU A 487 -11.99 -5.94 12.91
CA GLU A 487 -11.74 -5.23 14.18
C GLU A 487 -11.23 -3.81 13.94
N PHE A 488 -10.44 -3.62 12.88
CA PHE A 488 -9.97 -2.29 12.48
C PHE A 488 -11.11 -1.40 11.97
N ARG A 489 -11.98 -1.91 11.09
CA ARG A 489 -13.18 -1.19 10.63
C ARG A 489 -14.05 -0.75 11.81
N ASN A 490 -14.33 -1.66 12.74
CA ASN A 490 -15.15 -1.37 13.91
C ASN A 490 -14.46 -0.34 14.83
N PHE A 491 -13.13 -0.33 14.91
CA PHE A 491 -12.41 0.74 15.58
C PHE A 491 -12.61 2.09 14.91
N LEU A 492 -12.55 2.17 13.57
CA LEU A 492 -12.76 3.43 12.84
C LEU A 492 -14.18 3.96 12.99
N LYS A 493 -15.18 3.08 13.05
CA LYS A 493 -16.56 3.45 13.37
C LYS A 493 -16.69 4.03 14.79
N TYR A 494 -16.05 3.41 15.78
CA TYR A 494 -15.97 3.98 17.12
C TYR A 494 -15.26 5.33 17.12
N TRP A 495 -14.11 5.43 16.45
CA TRP A 495 -13.34 6.68 16.36
C TRP A 495 -14.18 7.82 15.80
N ALA A 496 -15.01 7.56 14.78
CA ALA A 496 -15.84 8.58 14.15
C ALA A 496 -17.07 8.99 14.96
N SER A 497 -17.72 8.02 15.63
CA SER A 497 -19.01 8.22 16.30
C SER A 497 -18.88 8.47 17.80
N GLY A 498 -17.83 7.96 18.44
CA GLY A 498 -17.74 7.79 19.89
C GLY A 498 -18.58 6.61 20.43
N GLU A 499 -19.34 5.93 19.56
CA GLU A 499 -20.22 4.83 19.94
C GLU A 499 -19.46 3.51 19.97
N TYR A 500 -19.58 2.79 21.08
CA TYR A 500 -18.91 1.52 21.26
C TYR A 500 -19.27 0.53 20.15
N GLN A 501 -18.26 -0.13 19.60
CA GLN A 501 -18.43 -1.22 18.64
C GLN A 501 -17.87 -2.50 19.27
N GLU A 502 -18.66 -3.57 19.25
CA GLU A 502 -18.16 -4.91 19.55
C GLU A 502 -17.12 -5.35 18.51
N ARG A 503 -16.25 -6.30 18.87
CA ARG A 503 -15.16 -6.77 18.00
C ARG A 503 -14.42 -5.61 17.35
N SER A 504 -13.89 -4.73 18.20
CA SER A 504 -13.13 -3.54 17.84
C SER A 504 -11.76 -3.56 18.50
N LEU A 505 -10.78 -2.82 17.98
CA LEU A 505 -9.45 -2.71 18.60
C LEU A 505 -9.50 -2.19 20.05
N ILE A 506 -10.56 -1.50 20.46
CA ILE A 506 -10.79 -1.03 21.84
C ILE A 506 -11.62 -1.99 22.72
N SER A 507 -12.18 -3.04 22.11
CA SER A 507 -13.00 -4.02 22.81
C SER A 507 -12.14 -5.08 23.48
N LYS A 508 -12.68 -5.80 24.47
CA LYS A 508 -12.03 -6.99 25.01
C LYS A 508 -12.23 -8.13 24.01
N LEU A 509 -11.22 -8.40 23.20
CA LEU A 509 -11.28 -9.44 22.18
C LEU A 509 -11.27 -10.85 22.78
N PRO A 510 -11.93 -11.84 22.14
CA PRO A 510 -11.92 -13.24 22.57
C PRO A 510 -10.54 -13.89 22.42
N ASN A 511 -10.44 -15.19 22.70
CA ASN A 511 -9.21 -15.95 22.44
C ASN A 511 -8.84 -15.91 20.94
N ASP A 512 -7.54 -15.94 20.61
CA ASP A 512 -7.06 -15.90 19.22
C ASP A 512 -7.58 -17.07 18.38
N GLN A 513 -7.91 -18.22 19.00
CA GLN A 513 -8.57 -19.34 18.33
C GLN A 513 -9.87 -18.92 17.63
N GLU A 514 -10.70 -18.07 18.24
CA GLU A 514 -11.98 -17.66 17.64
C GLU A 514 -11.77 -16.83 16.37
N ASN A 515 -10.76 -15.95 16.37
CA ASN A 515 -10.40 -15.20 15.16
C ASN A 515 -9.72 -16.10 14.13
N CYS A 516 -8.93 -17.09 14.56
CA CYS A 516 -8.33 -18.08 13.66
C CYS A 516 -9.40 -18.93 12.97
N ASP A 517 -10.45 -19.34 13.70
CA ASP A 517 -11.61 -20.05 13.17
C ASP A 517 -12.39 -19.18 12.18
N PHE A 518 -12.54 -17.88 12.47
CA PHE A 518 -13.17 -16.92 11.57
C PHE A 518 -12.37 -16.74 10.26
N ILE A 519 -11.04 -16.66 10.34
CA ILE A 519 -10.14 -16.61 9.17
C ILE A 519 -10.20 -17.93 8.38
N GLY A 520 -10.38 -19.05 9.08
CA GLY A 520 -10.51 -20.37 8.48
C GLY A 520 -9.19 -20.91 7.95
N PHE A 521 -9.22 -21.48 6.74
CA PHE A 521 -8.09 -22.23 6.16
C PHE A 521 -6.80 -21.40 6.02
N PHE A 522 -6.92 -20.08 5.90
CA PHE A 522 -5.76 -19.20 5.74
C PHE A 522 -5.06 -18.85 7.05
N CYS A 523 -5.62 -19.21 8.22
CA CYS A 523 -5.03 -18.84 9.51
C CYS A 523 -3.62 -19.41 9.69
N GLN A 524 -2.63 -18.53 9.93
CA GLN A 524 -1.21 -18.88 10.08
C GLN A 524 -0.75 -19.16 11.54
N CYS A 525 -1.69 -19.35 12.48
CA CYS A 525 -1.37 -19.56 13.90
C CYS A 525 -0.96 -21.00 14.20
N GLN A 526 0.32 -21.25 14.51
CA GLN A 526 0.88 -22.59 14.68
C GLN A 526 0.23 -23.39 15.83
N ASN A 527 -0.13 -22.70 16.92
CA ASN A 527 -0.78 -23.29 18.08
C ASN A 527 -2.28 -23.57 17.90
N TYR A 528 -2.86 -23.11 16.79
CA TYR A 528 -4.28 -23.27 16.45
C TYR A 528 -4.50 -23.92 15.08
N GLU A 529 -3.44 -24.41 14.42
CA GLU A 529 -3.53 -25.09 13.14
C GLU A 529 -4.50 -26.27 13.24
N THR A 530 -5.64 -26.15 12.56
CA THR A 530 -6.58 -27.26 12.41
C THR A 530 -6.00 -28.26 11.41
N ASN A 531 -6.22 -29.56 11.65
CA ASN A 531 -5.79 -30.69 10.80
C ASN A 531 -6.36 -30.68 9.36
N LEU A 532 -6.91 -29.56 8.88
CA LEU A 532 -7.54 -29.39 7.56
C LEU A 532 -6.52 -29.20 6.41
N LYS A 533 -5.21 -29.15 6.68
CA LYS A 533 -4.14 -29.10 5.66
C LYS A 533 -4.02 -30.37 4.78
N SER A 534 -4.95 -31.33 4.88
CA SER A 534 -4.97 -32.55 4.03
C SER A 534 -5.67 -32.37 2.68
N HIS A 535 -6.25 -31.19 2.39
CA HIS A 535 -6.75 -30.87 1.05
C HIS A 535 -5.87 -29.79 0.41
N SER A 536 -4.84 -30.30 -0.26
CA SER A 536 -4.07 -29.72 -1.37
C SER A 536 -4.48 -28.32 -1.86
N LEU A 537 -3.59 -27.35 -1.64
CA LEU A 537 -3.35 -26.30 -2.62
C LEU A 537 -2.44 -26.90 -3.71
N GLU A 538 -3.05 -27.52 -4.72
CA GLU A 538 -2.44 -27.69 -6.05
C GLU A 538 -2.72 -26.46 -6.91
#